data_AF-A0A535N2K1-F1
#
_entry.id   AF-A0A535N2K1-F1
#
_cell.length_a   1.000
_cell.length_b   1.000
_cell.length_c   1.000
_cell.angle_alpha   90.00
_cell.angle_beta   90.00
_cell.angle_gamma   90.00
#
_symmetry.space_group_name_H-M   'P 1'
#
loop_
_entity.id
_entity.type
_entity.pdbx_description
1 polymer ?
#
loop_
_entity_poly.entity_id
_entity_poly.type
_entity_poly.pdbx_seq_one_letter_code
_entity_poly.pdbx_strand_id
1 'polypeptide(L)'
;MKRFLRAIALLTSIGIWLLSGTSVAASPPPRISWNSCYPQFGPFECGMLQVPLDYRQPNGGVIQLALVRLPATDTQHRIGSLLLNPGGPGAPGVDFALFAAPFLFSSEVRARFDIVGFDPRGTNRSTA
;
A
#
# COMPACT_ATOMS: atom_id res chain seq x y z
N MET A 1 -66.24 52.43 12.97
CA MET A 1 -65.06 52.94 12.23
C MET A 1 -63.83 52.88 13.13
N LYS A 2 -62.94 51.90 12.93
CA LYS A 2 -61.48 51.95 13.13
C LYS A 2 -60.91 50.55 12.90
N ARG A 3 -60.15 50.42 11.80
CA ARG A 3 -59.49 49.23 11.31
C ARG A 3 -58.22 48.99 12.15
N PHE A 4 -57.96 47.76 12.56
CA PHE A 4 -56.63 47.34 12.99
C PHE A 4 -56.25 46.05 12.26
N LEU A 5 -55.36 46.20 11.27
CA LEU A 5 -54.61 45.11 10.67
C LEU A 5 -53.74 44.45 11.74
N ARG A 6 -53.70 43.11 11.76
CA ARG A 6 -52.61 42.35 12.38
C ARG A 6 -51.92 41.54 11.29
N ALA A 7 -50.65 41.82 11.09
CA ALA A 7 -49.76 41.17 10.14
C ALA A 7 -49.53 39.70 10.55
N ILE A 8 -49.63 38.80 9.57
CA ILE A 8 -49.26 37.39 9.70
C ILE A 8 -47.77 37.30 9.39
N ALA A 9 -46.95 36.99 10.39
CA ALA A 9 -45.55 36.65 10.18
C ALA A 9 -45.47 35.19 9.71
N LEU A 10 -45.15 34.96 8.43
CA LEU A 10 -44.76 33.64 7.93
C LEU A 10 -43.33 33.34 8.42
N LEU A 11 -43.21 32.41 9.37
CA LEU A 11 -41.96 31.77 9.75
C LEU A 11 -41.61 30.71 8.69
N THR A 12 -40.74 31.04 7.75
CA THR A 12 -40.15 30.07 6.82
C THR A 12 -39.11 29.24 7.57
N SER A 13 -39.48 28.01 7.95
CA SER A 13 -38.56 27.00 8.48
C SER A 13 -37.62 26.51 7.38
N ILE A 14 -36.46 27.14 7.27
CA ILE A 14 -35.35 26.60 6.47
C ILE A 14 -34.80 25.40 7.23
N GLY A 15 -35.20 24.20 6.81
CA GLY A 15 -34.63 22.95 7.29
C GLY A 15 -33.16 22.86 6.87
N ILE A 16 -32.26 23.14 7.81
CA ILE A 16 -30.82 22.95 7.63
C ILE A 16 -30.58 21.44 7.63
N TRP A 17 -30.47 20.85 6.45
CA TRP A 17 -29.91 19.52 6.27
C TRP A 17 -28.42 19.59 6.53
N LEU A 18 -28.00 19.30 7.77
CA LEU A 18 -26.61 19.03 8.09
C LEU A 18 -26.20 17.75 7.34
N LEU A 19 -25.50 17.92 6.21
CA LEU A 19 -24.76 16.86 5.54
C LEU A 19 -23.59 16.47 6.45
N SER A 20 -23.86 15.67 7.47
CA SER A 20 -22.84 14.99 8.26
C SER A 20 -22.16 13.97 7.36
N GLY A 21 -21.13 14.40 6.62
CA GLY A 21 -20.26 13.49 5.89
C GLY A 21 -19.55 12.60 6.91
N THR A 22 -19.91 11.33 6.96
CA THR A 22 -19.16 10.33 7.73
C THR A 22 -17.80 10.18 7.07
N SER A 23 -16.77 10.82 7.64
CA SER A 23 -15.39 10.53 7.28
C SER A 23 -15.09 9.07 7.68
N VAL A 24 -14.96 8.19 6.68
CA VAL A 24 -14.43 6.85 6.92
C VAL A 24 -12.95 7.01 7.21
N ALA A 25 -12.55 6.81 8.47
CA ALA A 25 -11.14 6.77 8.84
C ALA A 25 -10.45 5.66 8.02
N ALA A 26 -9.36 6.01 7.34
CA ALA A 26 -8.57 5.03 6.59
C ALA A 26 -7.92 4.03 7.56
N SER A 27 -8.06 2.74 7.28
CA SER A 27 -7.34 1.71 8.04
C SER A 27 -5.83 1.95 7.95
N PRO A 28 -5.07 1.76 9.04
CA PRO A 28 -3.63 1.87 8.99
C PRO A 28 -3.06 0.90 7.94
N PRO A 29 -2.00 1.30 7.22
CA PRO A 29 -1.44 0.48 6.18
C PRO A 29 -0.94 -0.85 6.77
N PRO A 30 -1.18 -1.98 6.07
CA PRO A 30 -0.69 -3.28 6.52
C PRO A 30 0.83 -3.26 6.64
N ARG A 31 1.34 -3.86 7.73
CA ARG A 31 2.78 -4.00 7.98
C ARG A 31 3.26 -5.37 7.49
N ILE A 32 4.46 -5.38 6.92
CA ILE A 32 5.13 -6.60 6.48
C ILE A 32 6.03 -7.08 7.62
N SER A 33 5.81 -8.32 8.06
CA SER A 33 6.73 -9.01 8.97
C SER A 33 7.84 -9.66 8.15
N TRP A 34 9.04 -9.12 8.25
CA TRP A 34 10.22 -9.58 7.53
C TRP A 34 10.93 -10.70 8.28
N ASN A 35 11.35 -11.73 7.54
CA ASN A 35 12.16 -12.83 8.05
C ASN A 35 13.30 -13.14 7.08
N SER A 36 14.46 -13.54 7.59
CA SER A 36 15.58 -13.97 6.75
C SER A 36 15.15 -15.10 5.80
N CYS A 37 15.53 -14.98 4.53
CA CYS A 37 15.25 -15.98 3.51
C CYS A 37 16.40 -16.02 2.49
N TYR A 38 16.43 -17.04 1.65
CA TYR A 38 17.38 -17.13 0.54
C TYR A 38 18.87 -16.89 0.94
N PRO A 39 19.37 -17.48 2.04
CA PRO A 39 20.72 -17.20 2.54
C PRO A 39 21.83 -17.55 1.53
N GLN A 40 21.56 -18.43 0.58
CA GLN A 40 22.47 -18.77 -0.51
C GLN A 40 22.70 -17.63 -1.53
N PHE A 41 21.83 -16.61 -1.54
CA PHE A 41 21.91 -15.47 -2.46
C PHE A 41 22.34 -14.17 -1.78
N GLY A 42 22.29 -14.09 -0.45
CA GLY A 42 22.69 -12.91 0.32
C GLY A 42 21.83 -12.69 1.57
N PRO A 43 21.94 -11.52 2.22
CA PRO A 43 21.17 -11.17 3.42
C PRO A 43 19.75 -10.72 3.06
N PHE A 44 19.03 -11.52 2.29
CA PHE A 44 17.67 -11.22 1.88
C PHE A 44 16.67 -11.48 3.01
N GLU A 45 15.61 -10.68 3.00
CA GLU A 45 14.45 -10.82 3.87
C GLU A 45 13.19 -11.00 3.02
N CYS A 46 12.27 -11.84 3.48
CA CYS A 46 11.01 -12.10 2.82
C CYS A 46 9.84 -11.76 3.74
N GLY A 47 8.72 -11.37 3.14
CA GLY A 47 7.51 -11.09 3.87
C GLY A 47 6.28 -11.14 2.97
N MET A 48 5.10 -11.18 3.60
CA MET A 48 3.82 -11.17 2.92
C MET A 48 3.06 -9.87 3.19
N LEU A 49 2.41 -9.32 2.17
CA LEU A 49 1.54 -8.15 2.27
C LEU A 49 0.10 -8.55 1.94
N GLN A 50 -0.80 -8.40 2.91
CA GLN A 50 -2.23 -8.59 2.67
C GLN A 50 -2.83 -7.36 1.99
N VAL A 51 -3.52 -7.58 0.88
CA VAL A 51 -4.27 -6.53 0.16
C VAL A 51 -5.67 -7.04 -0.17
N PRO A 52 -6.68 -6.16 -0.33
CA PRO A 52 -8.03 -6.60 -0.68
C PRO A 52 -8.04 -7.20 -2.09
N LEU A 53 -8.85 -8.25 -2.24
CA LEU A 53 -9.14 -8.87 -3.53
C LEU A 53 -9.89 -7.89 -4.43
N ASP A 54 -10.96 -7.29 -3.91
CA ASP A 54 -11.72 -6.19 -4.53
C ASP A 54 -11.61 -4.93 -3.66
N TYR A 55 -10.97 -3.88 -4.21
CA TYR A 55 -10.83 -2.60 -3.50
C TYR A 55 -12.16 -1.87 -3.26
N ARG A 56 -13.25 -2.23 -3.96
CA ARG A 56 -14.61 -1.73 -3.67
C ARG A 56 -15.25 -2.42 -2.47
N GLN A 57 -14.72 -3.58 -2.07
CA GLN A 57 -15.11 -4.32 -0.87
C GLN A 57 -13.86 -4.57 0.00
N PRO A 58 -13.27 -3.52 0.60
CA PRO A 58 -11.96 -3.60 1.25
C PRO A 58 -11.93 -4.53 2.48
N ASN A 59 -13.09 -4.82 3.07
CA ASN A 59 -13.26 -5.77 4.18
C ASN A 59 -13.69 -7.17 3.71
N GLY A 60 -13.69 -7.43 2.40
CA GLY A 60 -14.01 -8.72 1.80
C GLY A 60 -12.81 -9.67 1.77
N GLY A 61 -12.72 -10.47 0.71
CA GLY A 61 -11.59 -11.39 0.52
C GLY A 61 -10.25 -10.65 0.41
N VAL A 62 -9.18 -11.30 0.85
CA VAL A 62 -7.80 -10.79 0.77
C VAL A 62 -6.93 -11.69 -0.10
N ILE A 63 -5.88 -11.11 -0.68
CA ILE A 63 -4.78 -11.83 -1.32
C ILE A 63 -3.47 -11.44 -0.65
N GLN A 64 -2.55 -12.39 -0.55
CA GLN A 64 -1.21 -12.15 -0.03
C GLN A 64 -0.23 -11.94 -1.19
N LEU A 65 0.47 -10.81 -1.18
CA LEU A 65 1.58 -10.56 -2.09
C LEU A 65 2.87 -10.99 -1.42
N ALA A 66 3.67 -11.81 -2.09
CA ALA A 66 5.01 -12.17 -1.66
C ALA A 66 6.01 -11.08 -2.03
N LEU A 67 6.87 -10.71 -1.08
CA LEU A 67 7.93 -9.73 -1.25
C LEU A 67 9.27 -10.29 -0.81
N VAL A 68 10.33 -9.81 -1.45
CA VAL A 68 11.71 -10.00 -1.03
C VAL A 68 12.41 -8.64 -0.98
N ARG A 69 13.30 -8.47 0.00
CA ARG A 69 14.07 -7.26 0.23
C ARG A 69 15.53 -7.61 0.43
N LEU A 70 16.44 -6.93 -0.28
CA LEU A 70 17.83 -6.77 0.14
C LEU A 70 17.93 -5.47 0.93
N PRO A 71 18.20 -5.50 2.25
CA PRO A 71 18.32 -4.28 3.05
C PRO A 71 19.50 -3.42 2.60
N ALA A 72 19.34 -2.10 2.69
CA ALA A 72 20.43 -1.15 2.46
C ALA A 72 21.60 -1.43 3.41
N THR A 73 22.85 -1.38 2.92
CA THR A 73 24.02 -1.66 3.77
C THR A 73 24.37 -0.51 4.72
N ASP A 74 24.04 0.74 4.36
CA ASP A 74 24.15 1.90 5.24
C ASP A 74 22.76 2.28 5.76
N THR A 75 22.36 1.63 6.85
CA THR A 75 21.04 1.82 7.46
C THR A 75 20.86 3.20 8.09
N GLN A 76 21.96 3.90 8.44
CA GLN A 76 21.92 5.24 9.03
C GLN A 76 21.61 6.31 7.99
N HIS A 77 22.09 6.13 6.76
CA HIS A 77 21.86 7.08 5.66
C HIS A 77 20.87 6.58 4.61
N ARG A 78 20.14 5.48 4.88
CA ARG A 78 19.14 4.91 3.98
C ARG A 78 18.12 5.96 3.52
N ILE A 79 17.97 6.10 2.22
CA ILE A 79 17.02 6.99 1.57
C ILE A 79 15.63 6.35 1.55
N GLY A 80 15.52 5.07 1.19
CA GLY A 80 14.22 4.41 1.07
C GLY A 80 14.27 3.03 0.42
N SER A 81 13.20 2.66 -0.28
CA SER A 81 13.10 1.40 -1.02
C SER A 81 13.06 1.66 -2.53
N LEU A 82 13.82 0.88 -3.29
CA LEU A 82 13.75 0.82 -4.74
C LEU A 82 12.94 -0.42 -5.14
N LEU A 83 11.70 -0.21 -5.60
CA LEU A 83 10.77 -1.29 -5.93
C LEU A 83 10.93 -1.72 -7.39
N LEU A 84 11.12 -3.02 -7.61
CA LEU A 84 11.38 -3.60 -8.92
C LEU A 84 10.13 -4.31 -9.46
N ASN A 85 9.93 -4.20 -10.77
CA ASN A 85 8.97 -4.98 -11.53
C ASN A 85 9.62 -5.41 -12.86
N PRO A 86 9.85 -6.72 -13.09
CA PRO A 86 10.50 -7.21 -14.30
C PRO A 86 9.65 -7.09 -15.58
N GLY A 87 8.35 -6.75 -15.48
CA GLY A 87 7.44 -6.76 -16.62
C GLY A 87 6.82 -8.14 -16.85
N GLY A 88 6.68 -8.56 -18.11
CA GLY A 88 5.87 -9.73 -18.49
C GLY A 88 4.54 -9.29 -19.12
N PRO A 89 3.38 -9.38 -18.46
CA PRO A 89 3.09 -9.72 -17.04
C PRO A 89 3.30 -11.18 -16.64
N GLY A 90 3.25 -11.48 -15.33
CA GLY A 90 3.37 -12.85 -14.79
C GLY A 90 4.79 -13.25 -14.39
N ALA A 91 5.79 -12.44 -14.73
CA ALA A 91 7.18 -12.70 -14.34
C ALA A 91 7.37 -12.58 -12.81
N PRO A 92 8.22 -13.43 -12.20
CA PRO A 92 8.45 -13.42 -10.75
C PRO A 92 9.31 -12.22 -10.34
N GLY A 93 8.71 -11.25 -9.66
CA GLY A 93 9.44 -10.11 -9.14
C GLY A 93 10.36 -10.47 -7.97
N VAL A 94 10.02 -11.51 -7.19
CA VAL A 94 10.90 -12.05 -6.14
C VAL A 94 12.19 -12.58 -6.75
N ASP A 95 12.09 -13.47 -7.74
CA ASP A 95 13.27 -14.06 -8.38
C ASP A 95 14.07 -13.02 -9.14
N PHE A 96 13.40 -12.06 -9.79
CA PHE A 96 14.08 -10.95 -10.44
C PHE A 96 14.87 -10.11 -9.45
N ALA A 97 14.36 -9.80 -8.26
CA ALA A 97 15.10 -9.03 -7.27
C ALA A 97 16.29 -9.80 -6.67
N LEU A 98 16.17 -11.11 -6.46
CA LEU A 98 17.29 -11.95 -6.03
C LEU A 98 18.48 -11.86 -6.99
N PHE A 99 18.20 -11.82 -8.30
CA PHE A 99 19.21 -11.60 -9.33
C PHE A 99 19.63 -10.13 -9.45
N ALA A 100 18.68 -9.22 -9.64
CA ALA A 100 18.96 -7.83 -9.98
C ALA A 100 19.70 -7.08 -8.87
N ALA A 101 19.37 -7.34 -7.60
CA ALA A 101 19.93 -6.61 -6.47
C ALA A 101 21.47 -6.66 -6.46
N PRO A 102 22.15 -7.83 -6.47
CA PRO A 102 23.61 -7.89 -6.47
C PRO A 102 24.27 -7.51 -7.80
N PHE A 103 23.59 -7.71 -8.95
CA PHE A 103 24.24 -7.62 -10.27
C PHE A 103 23.97 -6.32 -11.03
N LEU A 104 22.80 -5.70 -10.87
CA LEU A 104 22.38 -4.55 -11.68
C LEU A 104 22.54 -3.20 -10.97
N PHE A 105 22.75 -3.21 -9.64
CA PHE A 105 22.86 -1.98 -8.85
C PHE A 105 24.24 -1.82 -8.24
N SER A 106 24.77 -0.60 -8.35
CA SER A 106 26.07 -0.25 -7.79
C SER A 106 26.09 -0.32 -6.26
N SER A 107 27.30 -0.32 -5.69
CA SER A 107 27.50 -0.23 -4.24
C SER A 107 26.82 0.99 -3.63
N GLU A 108 26.86 2.13 -4.33
CA GLU A 108 26.29 3.39 -3.86
C GLU A 108 24.76 3.30 -3.79
N VAL A 109 24.13 2.67 -4.78
CA VAL A 109 22.67 2.43 -4.74
C VAL A 109 22.31 1.47 -3.61
N ARG A 110 23.01 0.34 -3.49
CA ARG A 110 22.77 -0.66 -2.44
C ARG A 110 23.09 -0.16 -1.04
N ALA A 111 23.95 0.83 -0.89
CA ALA A 111 24.19 1.47 0.39
C ALA A 111 22.98 2.29 0.85
N ARG A 112 22.23 2.89 -0.08
CA ARG A 112 21.22 3.90 0.24
C ARG A 112 19.79 3.41 0.08
N PHE A 113 19.54 2.30 -0.62
CA PHE A 113 18.21 1.78 -0.88
C PHE A 113 18.07 0.31 -0.49
N ASP A 114 16.93 -0.01 0.12
CA ASP A 114 16.44 -1.39 0.15
C ASP A 114 16.02 -1.77 -1.26
N ILE A 115 16.57 -2.83 -1.84
CA ILE A 115 16.13 -3.32 -3.15
C ILE A 115 14.99 -4.30 -2.93
N VAL A 116 13.79 -3.99 -3.44
CA VAL A 116 12.58 -4.76 -3.15
C VAL A 116 11.98 -5.32 -4.43
N GLY A 117 11.75 -6.63 -4.45
CA GLY A 117 10.93 -7.30 -5.46
C GLY A 117 9.62 -7.79 -4.86
N PHE A 118 8.57 -7.86 -5.67
CA PHE A 118 7.32 -8.46 -5.26
C PHE A 118 6.69 -9.24 -6.42
N ASP A 119 6.01 -10.33 -6.10
CA ASP A 119 5.21 -11.06 -7.08
C ASP A 119 3.81 -10.41 -7.15
N PRO A 120 3.38 -9.82 -8.29
CA PRO A 120 2.04 -9.25 -8.43
C PRO A 120 0.92 -10.25 -8.13
N ARG A 121 -0.29 -9.75 -7.86
CA ARG A 121 -1.48 -10.57 -7.59
C ARG A 121 -1.66 -11.67 -8.65
N GLY A 122 -1.86 -12.91 -8.20
CA GLY A 122 -2.09 -14.05 -9.09
C GLY A 122 -0.85 -14.52 -9.85
N THR A 123 0.35 -14.17 -9.38
CA THR A 123 1.62 -14.60 -10.01
C THR A 123 2.52 -15.29 -9.00
N ASN A 124 3.16 -16.39 -9.40
CA ASN A 124 4.19 -17.11 -8.64
C ASN A 124 3.83 -17.32 -7.16
N ARG A 125 4.55 -16.70 -6.22
CA ARG A 125 4.32 -16.89 -4.78
C ARG A 125 3.10 -16.12 -4.25
N SER A 126 2.44 -15.34 -5.10
CA SER A 126 1.23 -14.56 -4.83
C SER A 126 -0.02 -15.15 -5.50
N THR A 127 -0.04 -16.46 -5.77
CA THR A 127 -1.25 -17.19 -6.18
C THR A 127 -2.03 -17.67 -4.96
N ALA A 128 -3.35 -17.75 -5.08
CA ALA A 128 -4.26 -18.24 -4.05
C ALA A 128 -4.20 -19.77 -3.89
#